data_AF-A0AAU0VAI3-F1
#
_entry.id   AF-A0AAU0VAI3-F1
#
_cell.length_a   1.000
_cell.length_b   1.000
_cell.length_c   1.000
_cell.angle_alpha   90.00
_cell.angle_beta   90.00
_cell.angle_gamma   90.00
#
_symmetry.space_group_name_H-M   'P 1'
#
loop_
_entity.id
_entity.type
_entity.pdbx_description
1 polymer ?
#
loop_
_entity_poly.entity_id
_entity_poly.type
_entity_poly.pdbx_seq_one_letter_code
_entity_poly.pdbx_strand_id
1 'polypeptide(L)'
;MTVHQQAYETGAFARYLRELVARLDPGRGWYGVFARRDPVGMRSCLDGAEIPPWDVVESLLADLAALHGPRFAERLSGRAAALHAASAATHDRRPGGRQELVHRLELMIREQRRTAERLRDAGPGGPHPAEPEALAWARDDHQRATARCAELRERLAAVTVPEVRPRDEGEDAYGPPAGGFEGVRPDAPAPASPDAPPRDASARDASAPSAPAPRRGKPRGARFAGLEVDAEGAADHAPSPLPGPPAPSRSGASAPRGARFGGGAGEGNREGRGTAGRDRAAEALPDPAAGQAVAGAVARLVRLRAEGRSGEAHGVLCEVAAWPAPRLPVLAVALYRAGLAADWTTLLWEASSLPPAGFAAAADALAAAGREADCGLLLRQGVARPAAEVAEAADALDGAGREREARDLLGAFVRVRTPREAAELAGAGGTRLLPLLLAAAREVSAEREWDLVHALRVAGVTGV
;
A
#
# COMPACT_ATOMS: atom_id res chain seq x y z
N MET A 1 18.54 13.47 -26.40
CA MET A 1 17.21 13.92 -25.92
C MET A 1 17.44 14.81 -24.72
N THR A 2 16.77 15.96 -24.67
CA THR A 2 16.88 16.89 -23.54
C THR A 2 16.05 16.39 -22.36
N VAL A 3 16.48 16.67 -21.13
CA VAL A 3 15.78 16.27 -19.88
C VAL A 3 14.30 16.73 -19.88
N HIS A 4 14.01 17.87 -20.52
CA HIS A 4 12.65 18.39 -20.67
C HIS A 4 11.76 17.55 -21.58
N GLN A 5 12.33 16.89 -22.60
CA GLN A 5 11.57 16.03 -23.51
C GLN A 5 11.17 14.71 -22.82
N GLN A 6 12.05 14.13 -22.00
CA GLN A 6 11.78 12.93 -21.21
C GLN A 6 10.70 13.16 -20.13
N ALA A 7 10.72 14.33 -19.47
CA ALA A 7 9.68 14.72 -18.51
C ALA A 7 8.32 14.97 -19.19
N TYR A 8 8.31 15.57 -20.39
CA TYR A 8 7.10 15.81 -21.16
C TYR A 8 6.46 14.50 -21.68
N GLU A 9 7.28 13.55 -22.15
CA GLU A 9 6.83 12.26 -22.67
C GLU A 9 6.24 11.38 -21.55
N THR A 10 6.87 11.32 -20.38
CA THR A 10 6.36 10.55 -19.22
C THR A 10 5.02 11.10 -18.70
N GLY A 11 4.81 12.42 -18.76
CA GLY A 11 3.55 13.06 -18.37
C GLY A 11 2.45 13.02 -19.44
N ALA A 12 2.79 12.78 -20.70
CA ALA A 12 1.85 12.82 -21.82
C ALA A 12 0.81 11.69 -21.75
N PHE A 13 1.26 10.46 -21.47
CA PHE A 13 0.34 9.34 -21.30
C PHE A 13 -0.50 9.47 -20.03
N ALA A 14 0.08 9.90 -18.90
CA ALA A 14 -0.69 10.10 -17.66
C ALA A 14 -1.82 11.12 -17.84
N ARG A 15 -1.55 12.23 -18.54
CA ARG A 15 -2.59 13.20 -18.91
C ARG A 15 -3.66 12.59 -19.81
N TYR A 16 -3.25 11.85 -20.84
CA TYR A 16 -4.19 11.17 -21.72
C TYR A 16 -5.05 10.13 -20.98
N LEU A 17 -4.45 9.39 -20.04
CA LEU A 17 -5.14 8.44 -19.17
C LEU A 17 -6.16 9.13 -18.27
N ARG A 18 -5.82 10.28 -17.67
CA ARG A 18 -6.76 11.11 -16.90
C ARG A 18 -7.95 11.55 -17.76
N GLU A 19 -7.69 11.95 -19.01
CA GLU A 19 -8.75 12.28 -19.96
C GLU A 19 -9.64 11.05 -20.27
N LEU A 20 -9.07 9.87 -20.47
CA LEU A 20 -9.84 8.63 -20.69
C LEU A 20 -10.75 8.33 -19.50
N VAL A 21 -10.19 8.28 -18.28
CA VAL A 21 -10.97 7.91 -17.08
C VAL A 21 -11.97 8.98 -16.65
N ALA A 22 -11.74 10.25 -16.98
CA ALA A 22 -12.72 11.33 -16.74
C ALA A 22 -14.04 11.14 -17.50
N ARG A 23 -14.06 10.26 -18.51
CA ARG A 23 -15.26 9.88 -19.27
C ARG A 23 -15.90 8.59 -18.76
N LEU A 24 -15.31 7.96 -17.75
CA LEU A 24 -15.77 6.71 -17.15
C LEU A 24 -16.37 6.96 -15.76
N ASP A 25 -17.38 6.16 -15.41
CA ASP A 25 -17.99 6.19 -14.08
C ASP A 25 -17.11 5.36 -13.10
N PRO A 26 -16.56 5.95 -12.02
CA PRO A 26 -15.76 5.23 -11.03
C PRO A 26 -16.55 4.18 -10.24
N GLY A 27 -17.89 4.18 -10.31
CA GLY A 27 -18.75 3.17 -9.72
C GLY A 27 -18.94 1.92 -10.59
N ARG A 28 -18.68 1.99 -11.90
CA ARG A 28 -19.05 0.96 -12.89
C ARG A 28 -17.86 0.49 -13.73
N GLY A 29 -18.10 -0.57 -14.50
CA GLY A 29 -17.11 -1.13 -15.44
C GLY A 29 -15.83 -1.61 -14.78
N TRP A 30 -14.83 -1.87 -15.60
CA TRP A 30 -13.48 -2.20 -15.16
C TRP A 30 -12.78 -1.06 -14.44
N TYR A 31 -13.04 0.19 -14.82
CA TYR A 31 -12.47 1.35 -14.12
C TYR A 31 -12.83 1.32 -12.63
N GLY A 32 -14.10 1.10 -12.30
CA GLY A 32 -14.54 0.97 -10.92
C GLY A 32 -13.96 -0.25 -10.22
N VAL A 33 -13.83 -1.39 -10.91
CA VAL A 33 -13.20 -2.60 -10.35
C VAL A 33 -11.74 -2.31 -9.96
N PHE A 34 -10.95 -1.72 -10.85
CA PHE A 34 -9.55 -1.42 -10.57
C PHE A 34 -9.38 -0.35 -9.49
N ALA A 35 -10.19 0.72 -9.55
CA ALA A 35 -10.14 1.79 -8.56
C ALA A 35 -10.48 1.27 -7.14
N ARG A 36 -11.38 0.28 -7.02
CA ARG A 36 -11.70 -0.37 -5.74
C ARG A 36 -10.64 -1.37 -5.29
N ARG A 37 -10.14 -2.21 -6.21
CA ARG A 37 -9.17 -3.27 -5.88
C ARG A 37 -7.78 -2.71 -5.56
N ASP A 38 -7.37 -1.64 -6.24
CA ASP A 38 -6.09 -0.98 -6.00
C ASP A 38 -6.17 0.55 -6.21
N PRO A 39 -6.74 1.29 -5.23
CA PRO A 39 -6.91 2.74 -5.34
C PRO A 39 -5.59 3.50 -5.37
N VAL A 40 -4.57 3.01 -4.64
CA VAL A 40 -3.24 3.65 -4.62
C VAL A 40 -2.58 3.48 -5.97
N GLY A 41 -2.64 2.26 -6.51
CA GLY A 41 -2.07 1.96 -7.80
C GLY A 41 -2.69 2.75 -8.94
N MET A 42 -4.02 2.80 -8.99
CA MET A 42 -4.74 3.60 -9.98
C MET A 42 -4.32 5.07 -9.90
N ARG A 43 -4.21 5.66 -8.69
CA ARG A 43 -3.71 7.03 -8.51
C ARG A 43 -2.29 7.20 -9.02
N SER A 44 -1.35 6.30 -8.68
CA SER A 44 0.03 6.40 -9.16
C SER A 44 0.13 6.40 -10.70
N CYS A 45 -0.73 5.63 -11.38
CA CYS A 45 -0.82 5.64 -12.84
C CYS A 45 -1.38 6.96 -13.38
N LEU A 46 -2.43 7.49 -12.74
CA LEU A 46 -3.04 8.76 -13.13
C LEU A 46 -2.12 9.96 -12.85
N ASP A 47 -1.29 9.90 -11.82
CA ASP A 47 -0.29 10.91 -11.50
C ASP A 47 0.97 10.80 -12.38
N GLY A 48 1.12 9.71 -13.14
CA GLY A 48 2.28 9.43 -13.98
C GLY A 48 3.51 8.96 -13.20
N ALA A 49 3.35 8.62 -11.92
CA ALA A 49 4.41 8.04 -11.09
C ALA A 49 4.72 6.58 -11.46
N GLU A 50 3.72 5.88 -12.01
CA GLU A 50 3.83 4.50 -12.49
C GLU A 50 3.20 4.38 -13.89
N ILE A 51 3.66 3.39 -14.66
CA ILE A 51 3.06 3.03 -15.95
C ILE A 51 2.06 1.90 -15.69
N PRO A 52 0.75 2.06 -16.02
CA PRO A 52 -0.22 0.99 -15.84
C PRO A 52 0.12 -0.18 -16.78
N PRO A 53 -0.17 -1.42 -16.37
CA PRO A 53 -0.19 -2.56 -17.27
C PRO A 53 -1.11 -2.31 -18.47
N TRP A 54 -0.73 -2.80 -19.64
CA TRP A 54 -1.51 -2.59 -20.87
C TRP A 54 -2.90 -3.24 -20.79
N ASP A 55 -3.05 -4.40 -20.14
CA ASP A 55 -4.34 -5.08 -19.93
C ASP A 55 -5.37 -4.20 -19.18
N VAL A 56 -4.88 -3.32 -18.31
CA VAL A 56 -5.71 -2.33 -17.61
C VAL A 56 -6.19 -1.28 -18.59
N VAL A 57 -5.31 -0.75 -19.44
CA VAL A 57 -5.66 0.24 -20.47
C VAL A 57 -6.67 -0.32 -21.46
N GLU A 58 -6.49 -1.57 -21.90
CA GLU A 58 -7.44 -2.28 -22.78
C GLU A 58 -8.81 -2.41 -22.14
N SER A 59 -8.86 -2.72 -20.84
CA SER A 59 -10.12 -2.83 -20.10
C SER A 59 -10.83 -1.48 -19.96
N LEU A 60 -10.08 -0.38 -19.76
CA LEU A 60 -10.65 0.98 -19.76
C LEU A 60 -11.17 1.39 -21.15
N LEU A 61 -10.47 0.99 -22.22
CA LEU A 61 -10.94 1.19 -23.59
C LEU A 61 -12.19 0.36 -23.89
N ALA A 62 -12.31 -0.84 -23.32
CA ALA A 62 -13.52 -1.66 -23.40
C ALA A 62 -14.72 -1.00 -22.67
N ASP A 63 -14.50 -0.42 -21.49
CA ASP A 63 -15.53 0.38 -20.81
C ASP A 63 -15.98 1.58 -21.68
N LEU A 64 -15.04 2.28 -22.31
CA LEU A 64 -15.35 3.37 -23.24
C LEU A 64 -16.12 2.88 -24.47
N ALA A 65 -15.78 1.69 -24.98
CA ALA A 65 -16.51 1.06 -26.09
C ALA A 65 -17.96 0.73 -25.68
N ALA A 66 -18.17 0.27 -24.44
CA ALA A 66 -19.50 0.00 -23.91
C ALA A 66 -20.35 1.27 -23.76
N LEU A 67 -19.73 2.42 -23.45
CA LEU A 67 -20.43 3.69 -23.25
C LEU A 67 -20.63 4.52 -24.53
N HIS A 68 -19.64 4.52 -25.43
CA HIS A 68 -19.58 5.41 -26.61
C HIS A 68 -19.50 4.67 -27.94
N GLY A 69 -19.52 3.34 -27.92
CA GLY A 69 -19.45 2.48 -29.09
C GLY A 69 -18.02 2.10 -29.50
N PRO A 70 -17.85 0.97 -30.22
CA PRO A 70 -16.53 0.40 -30.51
C PRO A 70 -15.65 1.31 -31.38
N ARG A 71 -16.23 1.96 -32.39
CA ARG A 71 -15.48 2.90 -33.27
C ARG A 71 -14.89 4.10 -32.53
N PHE A 72 -15.50 4.52 -31.43
CA PHE A 72 -14.97 5.62 -30.62
C PHE A 72 -13.73 5.14 -29.86
N ALA A 73 -13.80 3.97 -29.23
CA ALA A 73 -12.69 3.37 -28.50
C ALA A 73 -11.52 3.01 -29.43
N GLU A 74 -11.76 2.48 -30.62
CA GLU A 74 -10.73 2.16 -31.62
C GLU A 74 -9.85 3.37 -31.97
N ARG A 75 -10.46 4.54 -32.19
CA ARG A 75 -9.71 5.79 -32.48
C ARG A 75 -8.83 6.20 -31.31
N LEU A 76 -9.29 6.00 -30.08
CA LEU A 76 -8.54 6.32 -28.87
C LEU A 76 -7.46 5.28 -28.57
N SER A 77 -7.67 4.03 -28.96
CA SER A 77 -6.76 2.90 -28.70
C SER A 77 -5.41 3.08 -29.40
N GLY A 78 -5.40 3.42 -30.70
CA GLY A 78 -4.15 3.64 -31.42
C GLY A 78 -3.27 4.74 -30.80
N ARG A 79 -3.89 5.85 -30.37
CA ARG A 79 -3.20 6.92 -29.65
C ARG A 79 -2.77 6.51 -28.25
N ALA A 80 -3.59 5.74 -27.54
CA ALA A 80 -3.27 5.21 -26.21
C ALA A 80 -2.02 4.31 -26.27
N ALA A 81 -1.96 3.40 -27.25
CA ALA A 81 -0.86 2.46 -27.45
C ALA A 81 0.45 3.20 -27.72
N ALA A 82 0.44 4.18 -28.64
CA ALA A 82 1.64 4.96 -28.95
C ALA A 82 2.17 5.74 -27.74
N LEU A 83 1.28 6.41 -27.00
CA LEU A 83 1.65 7.18 -25.81
C LEU A 83 2.13 6.27 -24.66
N HIS A 84 1.46 5.14 -24.45
CA HIS A 84 1.85 4.14 -23.44
C HIS A 84 3.23 3.58 -23.74
N ALA A 85 3.47 3.12 -24.98
CA ALA A 85 4.75 2.56 -25.38
C ALA A 85 5.91 3.57 -25.22
N ALA A 86 5.71 4.83 -25.65
CA ALA A 86 6.72 5.89 -25.47
C ALA A 86 7.01 6.18 -23.99
N SER A 87 5.97 6.22 -23.17
CA SER A 87 6.10 6.47 -21.72
C SER A 87 6.76 5.30 -21.00
N ALA A 88 6.38 4.06 -21.35
CA ALA A 88 6.99 2.84 -20.83
C ALA A 88 8.49 2.78 -21.16
N ALA A 89 8.85 3.03 -22.42
CA ALA A 89 10.25 3.03 -22.86
C ALA A 89 11.08 4.10 -22.12
N THR A 90 10.54 5.29 -21.90
CA THR A 90 11.20 6.36 -21.14
C THR A 90 11.35 5.99 -19.66
N HIS A 91 10.27 5.49 -19.05
CA HIS A 91 10.26 5.05 -17.66
C HIS A 91 11.26 3.92 -17.40
N ASP A 92 11.36 2.96 -18.31
CA ASP A 92 12.17 1.76 -18.12
C ASP A 92 13.67 2.00 -18.37
N ARG A 93 14.02 3.06 -19.13
CA ARG A 93 15.41 3.49 -19.37
C ARG A 93 15.98 4.38 -18.27
N ARG A 94 15.19 4.78 -17.28
CA ARG A 94 15.69 5.55 -16.13
C ARG A 94 16.74 4.75 -15.35
N PRO A 95 17.64 5.41 -14.59
CA PRO A 95 18.55 4.71 -13.70
C PRO A 95 17.80 3.73 -12.78
N GLY A 96 18.21 2.46 -12.78
CA GLY A 96 17.54 1.39 -12.02
C GLY A 96 16.28 0.79 -12.67
N GLY A 97 15.81 1.33 -13.80
CA GLY A 97 14.57 0.89 -14.46
C GLY A 97 14.60 -0.57 -14.92
N ARG A 98 15.73 -1.03 -15.47
CA ARG A 98 15.92 -2.44 -15.85
C ARG A 98 15.85 -3.39 -14.65
N GLN A 99 16.50 -3.05 -13.53
CA GLN A 99 16.46 -3.86 -12.31
C GLN A 99 15.04 -3.94 -11.75
N GLU A 100 14.32 -2.82 -11.79
CA GLU A 100 12.92 -2.75 -11.38
C GLU A 100 12.02 -3.63 -12.29
N LEU A 101 12.23 -3.62 -13.61
CA LEU A 101 11.52 -4.51 -14.54
C LEU A 101 11.76 -6.00 -14.23
N VAL A 102 13.01 -6.39 -13.98
CA VAL A 102 13.35 -7.78 -13.59
C VAL A 102 12.65 -8.16 -12.30
N HIS A 103 12.71 -7.29 -11.29
CA HIS A 103 12.05 -7.52 -10.00
C HIS A 103 10.53 -7.67 -10.16
N ARG A 104 9.90 -6.82 -10.98
CA ARG A 104 8.46 -6.88 -11.29
C ARG A 104 8.11 -8.17 -12.01
N LEU A 105 8.91 -8.61 -12.97
CA LEU A 105 8.68 -9.86 -13.70
C LEU A 105 8.74 -11.07 -12.76
N GLU A 106 9.71 -11.14 -11.85
CA GLU A 106 9.79 -12.21 -10.85
C GLU A 106 8.56 -12.28 -9.94
N LEU A 107 8.07 -11.12 -9.51
CA LEU A 107 6.85 -11.02 -8.71
C LEU A 107 5.63 -11.49 -9.51
N MET A 108 5.50 -11.04 -10.75
CA MET A 108 4.36 -11.40 -11.60
C MET A 108 4.37 -12.88 -11.98
N ILE A 109 5.55 -13.50 -12.18
CA ILE A 109 5.65 -14.96 -12.41
C ILE A 109 5.13 -15.76 -11.21
N ARG A 110 5.45 -15.32 -9.98
CA ARG A 110 4.90 -15.96 -8.77
C ARG A 110 3.38 -15.82 -8.72
N GLU A 111 2.87 -14.67 -9.10
CA GLU A 111 1.42 -14.44 -9.11
C GLU A 111 0.69 -15.22 -10.21
N GLN A 112 1.29 -15.32 -11.39
CA GLN A 112 0.77 -16.16 -12.47
C GLN A 112 0.65 -17.62 -12.03
N ARG A 113 1.61 -18.13 -11.24
CA ARG A 113 1.54 -19.49 -10.67
C ARG A 113 0.41 -19.63 -9.66
N ARG A 114 0.26 -18.67 -8.73
CA ARG A 114 -0.82 -18.67 -7.72
C ARG A 114 -2.21 -18.58 -8.34
N THR A 115 -2.39 -17.71 -9.34
CA THR A 115 -3.65 -17.60 -10.07
C THR A 115 -3.94 -18.87 -10.88
N ALA A 116 -2.92 -19.52 -11.44
CA ALA A 116 -3.07 -20.82 -12.10
C ALA A 116 -3.44 -21.95 -11.11
N GLU A 117 -2.90 -21.93 -9.90
CA GLU A 117 -3.27 -22.85 -8.81
C GLU A 117 -4.73 -22.63 -8.41
N ARG A 118 -5.12 -21.39 -8.07
CA ARG A 118 -6.51 -21.04 -7.74
C ARG A 118 -7.50 -21.41 -8.85
N LEU A 119 -7.13 -21.18 -10.11
CA LEU A 119 -7.96 -21.55 -11.26
C LEU A 119 -8.13 -23.07 -11.39
N ARG A 120 -7.08 -23.86 -11.13
CA ARG A 120 -7.17 -25.33 -11.12
C ARG A 120 -8.05 -25.81 -9.97
N ASP A 121 -7.91 -25.21 -8.79
CA ASP A 121 -8.66 -25.60 -7.60
C ASP A 121 -10.15 -25.28 -7.72
N ALA A 122 -10.47 -24.13 -8.33
CA ALA A 122 -11.83 -23.68 -8.60
C ALA A 122 -12.50 -24.38 -9.80
N GLY A 123 -11.72 -25.05 -10.66
CA GLY A 123 -12.20 -25.67 -11.89
C GLY A 123 -13.02 -26.95 -11.68
N PRO A 124 -13.70 -27.44 -12.73
CA PRO A 124 -14.41 -28.71 -12.66
C PRO A 124 -13.44 -29.86 -12.31
N GLY A 125 -13.69 -30.55 -11.19
CA GLY A 125 -12.82 -31.62 -10.69
C GLY A 125 -11.62 -31.15 -9.83
N GLY A 126 -11.55 -29.85 -9.52
CA GLY A 126 -10.60 -29.32 -8.54
C GLY A 126 -11.00 -29.64 -7.09
N PRO A 127 -10.07 -29.53 -6.12
CA PRO A 127 -10.35 -29.75 -4.70
C PRO A 127 -11.48 -28.88 -4.13
N HIS A 128 -11.69 -27.67 -4.67
CA HIS A 128 -12.67 -26.71 -4.20
C HIS A 128 -13.42 -26.06 -5.38
N PRO A 129 -14.33 -26.79 -6.06
CA PRO A 129 -15.06 -26.27 -7.21
C PRO A 129 -15.83 -25.01 -6.82
N ALA A 130 -15.60 -23.93 -7.56
CA ALA A 130 -16.23 -22.65 -7.28
C ALA A 130 -17.51 -22.46 -8.09
N GLU A 131 -18.37 -21.55 -7.65
CA GLU A 131 -19.51 -21.10 -8.44
C GLU A 131 -19.05 -20.48 -9.78
N PRO A 132 -19.88 -20.50 -10.84
CA PRO A 132 -19.48 -20.06 -12.18
C PRO A 132 -18.89 -18.64 -12.23
N GLU A 133 -19.41 -17.73 -11.41
CA GLU A 133 -18.92 -16.35 -11.32
C GLU A 133 -17.52 -16.28 -10.69
N ALA A 134 -17.29 -16.98 -9.58
CA ALA A 134 -15.97 -17.06 -8.94
C ALA A 134 -14.94 -17.73 -9.88
N LEU A 135 -15.35 -18.74 -10.63
CA LEU A 135 -14.50 -19.36 -11.66
C LEU A 135 -14.19 -18.40 -12.82
N ALA A 136 -15.14 -17.54 -13.22
CA ALA A 136 -14.89 -16.50 -14.23
C ALA A 136 -13.87 -15.47 -13.74
N TRP A 137 -13.95 -15.04 -12.47
CA TRP A 137 -12.94 -14.18 -11.85
C TRP A 137 -11.56 -14.83 -11.78
N ALA A 138 -11.49 -16.11 -11.38
CA ALA A 138 -10.22 -16.84 -11.34
C ALA A 138 -9.58 -16.95 -12.74
N ARG A 139 -10.39 -17.12 -13.79
CA ARG A 139 -9.93 -17.11 -15.19
C ARG A 139 -9.40 -15.74 -15.59
N ASP A 140 -10.13 -14.67 -15.31
CA ASP A 140 -9.72 -13.30 -15.62
C ASP A 140 -8.41 -12.94 -14.92
N ASP A 141 -8.29 -13.24 -13.61
CA ASP A 141 -7.07 -12.99 -12.84
C ASP A 141 -5.86 -13.74 -13.44
N HIS A 142 -6.03 -14.99 -13.84
CA HIS A 142 -4.96 -15.75 -14.48
C HIS A 142 -4.59 -15.21 -15.88
N GLN A 143 -5.59 -14.79 -16.67
CA GLN A 143 -5.36 -14.16 -17.98
C GLN A 143 -4.59 -12.84 -17.84
N ARG A 144 -4.97 -11.98 -16.88
CA ARG A 144 -4.27 -10.72 -16.60
C ARG A 144 -2.84 -10.94 -16.11
N ALA A 145 -2.63 -11.86 -15.18
CA ALA A 145 -1.28 -12.19 -14.72
C ALA A 145 -0.39 -12.69 -15.87
N THR A 146 -0.97 -13.47 -16.79
CA THR A 146 -0.28 -13.96 -17.99
C THR A 146 0.06 -12.84 -18.96
N ALA A 147 -0.89 -11.94 -19.26
CA ALA A 147 -0.67 -10.77 -20.12
C ALA A 147 0.43 -9.87 -19.58
N ARG A 148 0.45 -9.62 -18.26
CA ARG A 148 1.48 -8.80 -17.61
C ARG A 148 2.86 -9.44 -17.63
N CYS A 149 2.95 -10.76 -17.47
CA CYS A 149 4.19 -11.49 -17.66
C CYS A 149 4.72 -11.33 -19.09
N ALA A 150 3.86 -11.36 -20.11
CA ALA A 150 4.25 -11.16 -21.50
C ALA A 150 4.75 -9.72 -21.72
N GLU A 151 3.98 -8.72 -21.30
CA GLU A 151 4.35 -7.30 -21.42
C GLU A 151 5.70 -6.99 -20.75
N LEU A 152 5.91 -7.46 -19.51
CA LEU A 152 7.16 -7.22 -18.78
C LEU A 152 8.37 -7.89 -19.46
N ARG A 153 8.19 -9.05 -20.09
CA ARG A 153 9.25 -9.71 -20.88
C ARG A 153 9.59 -8.91 -22.13
N GLU A 154 8.59 -8.41 -22.84
CA GLU A 154 8.77 -7.57 -24.02
C GLU A 154 9.49 -6.26 -23.68
N ARG A 155 9.06 -5.58 -22.61
CA ARG A 155 9.70 -4.35 -22.12
C ARG A 155 11.15 -4.59 -21.69
N LEU A 156 11.41 -5.70 -21.00
CA LEU A 156 12.78 -6.07 -20.61
C LEU A 156 13.67 -6.36 -21.83
N ALA A 157 13.13 -7.01 -22.86
CA ALA A 157 13.83 -7.23 -24.12
C ALA A 157 14.15 -5.90 -24.81
N ALA A 158 13.18 -4.98 -24.90
CA ALA A 158 13.34 -3.66 -25.51
C ALA A 158 14.41 -2.78 -24.82
N VAL A 159 14.58 -2.92 -23.50
CA VAL A 159 15.63 -2.20 -22.75
C VAL A 159 17.01 -2.87 -22.90
N THR A 160 17.05 -4.18 -23.17
CA THR A 160 18.30 -4.94 -23.27
C THR A 160 18.94 -4.83 -24.66
N VAL A 161 18.14 -4.63 -25.71
CA VAL A 161 18.63 -4.37 -27.06
C VAL A 161 19.03 -2.89 -27.17
N PRO A 162 20.28 -2.55 -27.52
CA PRO A 162 20.65 -1.18 -27.87
C PRO A 162 19.78 -0.73 -29.05
N GLU A 163 19.14 0.44 -28.97
CA GLU A 163 18.48 1.02 -30.14
C GLU A 163 19.54 1.19 -31.26
N VAL A 164 19.55 0.27 -32.22
CA VAL A 164 20.17 0.50 -33.51
C VAL A 164 19.32 1.58 -34.14
N ARG A 165 19.78 2.83 -34.03
CA ARG A 165 19.19 3.91 -34.83
C ARG A 165 19.25 3.45 -36.28
N PRO A 166 18.13 3.44 -37.03
CA PRO A 166 18.23 3.37 -38.47
C PRO A 166 19.12 4.53 -38.89
N ARG A 167 20.26 4.21 -39.51
CA ARG A 167 21.08 5.19 -40.19
C ARG A 167 20.18 5.75 -41.28
N ASP A 168 19.81 7.02 -41.17
CA ASP A 168 19.21 7.75 -42.28
C ASP A 168 20.14 7.57 -43.48
N GLU A 169 19.69 6.77 -44.43
CA GLU A 169 20.12 6.83 -45.81
C GLU A 169 19.53 8.12 -46.38
N GLY A 170 20.23 9.22 -46.13
CA GLY A 170 19.99 10.51 -46.76
C GLY A 170 20.95 10.69 -47.92
N GLU A 171 20.38 10.71 -49.11
CA GLU A 171 20.97 11.10 -50.39
C GLU A 171 21.65 12.49 -50.33
N ASP A 172 22.51 12.72 -51.32
CA ASP A 172 23.13 13.99 -51.74
C ASP A 172 24.47 14.39 -51.11
N ALA A 173 25.54 13.83 -51.69
CA ALA A 173 26.77 14.59 -51.95
C ALA A 173 27.34 14.20 -53.31
N TYR A 174 26.84 14.86 -54.36
CA TYR A 174 27.46 14.91 -55.67
C TYR A 174 28.76 15.72 -55.58
N GLY A 175 29.90 15.07 -55.85
CA GLY A 175 31.20 15.69 -56.13
C GLY A 175 31.98 14.79 -57.10
N PRO A 176 32.45 15.28 -58.26
CA PRO A 176 32.84 14.45 -59.41
C PRO A 176 34.28 13.89 -59.32
N PRO A 177 34.68 12.98 -60.26
CA PRO A 177 35.64 11.92 -59.97
C PRO A 177 37.04 12.16 -60.54
N ALA A 178 38.04 11.60 -59.86
CA ALA A 178 39.31 11.12 -60.40
C ALA A 178 39.88 10.19 -59.32
N GLY A 179 40.20 8.91 -59.51
CA GLY A 179 40.57 8.17 -60.70
C GLY A 179 41.75 7.29 -60.26
N GLY A 180 41.62 5.97 -60.37
CA GLY A 180 42.77 5.09 -60.56
C GLY A 180 43.12 4.09 -59.45
N PHE A 181 42.65 2.85 -59.68
CA PHE A 181 43.39 1.58 -59.63
C PHE A 181 44.02 1.03 -58.33
N GLU A 182 43.44 -0.11 -57.94
CA GLU A 182 44.07 -1.43 -57.73
C GLU A 182 45.49 -1.52 -57.13
N GLY A 183 45.55 -2.23 -55.99
CA GLY A 183 46.27 -3.50 -55.98
C GLY A 183 47.59 -3.57 -55.20
N VAL A 184 47.69 -4.64 -54.40
CA VAL A 184 48.91 -5.40 -54.07
C VAL A 184 49.74 -4.92 -52.85
N ARG A 185 49.62 -5.70 -51.75
CA ARG A 185 50.69 -6.00 -50.77
C ARG A 185 51.76 -6.89 -51.46
N PRO A 186 53.06 -6.95 -51.08
CA PRO A 186 53.51 -7.13 -49.69
C PRO A 186 54.95 -6.61 -49.33
N ASP A 187 55.37 -6.98 -48.12
CA ASP A 187 56.76 -7.16 -47.61
C ASP A 187 57.51 -6.06 -46.83
N ALA A 188 58.07 -6.54 -45.72
CA ALA A 188 58.80 -5.88 -44.63
C ALA A 188 60.28 -5.58 -45.02
N PRO A 189 61.21 -5.01 -44.18
CA PRO A 189 61.40 -5.28 -42.74
C PRO A 189 61.75 -4.08 -41.82
N ALA A 190 61.77 -4.35 -40.51
CA ALA A 190 62.28 -3.50 -39.42
C ALA A 190 63.83 -3.45 -39.39
N PRO A 191 64.44 -2.53 -38.61
CA PRO A 191 64.94 -2.88 -37.26
C PRO A 191 64.81 -1.65 -36.29
N ALA A 192 65.00 -1.65 -34.97
CA ALA A 192 65.53 -2.55 -33.95
C ALA A 192 64.95 -2.10 -32.58
N SER A 193 64.69 -3.04 -31.67
CA SER A 193 64.58 -2.78 -30.22
C SER A 193 65.99 -2.74 -29.59
N PRO A 194 66.18 -2.19 -28.38
CA PRO A 194 66.00 -2.95 -27.13
C PRO A 194 65.41 -2.05 -26.00
N ASP A 195 64.92 -2.46 -24.84
CA ASP A 195 65.14 -3.61 -23.96
C ASP A 195 63.90 -3.82 -23.07
N ALA A 196 63.62 -5.07 -22.74
CA ALA A 196 62.77 -5.53 -21.63
C ALA A 196 63.71 -5.94 -20.45
N PRO A 197 63.34 -6.60 -19.30
CA PRO A 197 62.11 -7.36 -19.01
C PRO A 197 61.72 -7.34 -17.48
N PRO A 198 61.14 -8.40 -16.84
CA PRO A 198 59.78 -8.36 -16.26
C PRO A 198 59.68 -8.89 -14.80
N ARG A 199 58.46 -9.07 -14.25
CA ARG A 199 57.92 -10.40 -13.80
C ARG A 199 56.72 -10.35 -12.83
N ASP A 200 55.72 -11.13 -13.24
CA ASP A 200 54.88 -12.12 -12.55
C ASP A 200 54.06 -11.89 -11.27
N ALA A 201 52.82 -12.37 -11.45
CA ALA A 201 51.72 -12.76 -10.57
C ALA A 201 52.06 -13.42 -9.22
N SER A 202 51.19 -13.19 -8.24
CA SER A 202 50.59 -14.28 -7.44
C SER A 202 49.30 -13.85 -6.72
N ALA A 203 48.39 -14.81 -6.62
CA ALA A 203 47.11 -14.74 -5.91
C ALA A 203 47.28 -14.72 -4.37
N ARG A 204 46.30 -14.16 -3.66
CA ARG A 204 45.74 -14.71 -2.40
C ARG A 204 44.53 -13.91 -1.87
N ASP A 205 43.51 -14.68 -1.48
CA ASP A 205 42.36 -14.34 -0.64
C ASP A 205 42.74 -13.71 0.71
N ALA A 206 41.92 -12.76 1.20
CA ALA A 206 41.53 -12.61 2.62
C ALA A 206 40.48 -11.49 2.83
N SER A 207 39.21 -11.92 2.94
CA SER A 207 38.10 -11.40 3.76
C SER A 207 38.22 -10.08 4.54
N ALA A 208 37.30 -9.15 4.24
CA ALA A 208 36.85 -8.05 5.11
C ALA A 208 35.33 -8.19 5.42
N PRO A 209 34.82 -7.73 6.58
CA PRO A 209 33.54 -8.16 7.13
C PRO A 209 32.31 -7.47 6.50
N SER A 210 31.27 -8.27 6.27
CA SER A 210 29.97 -7.92 5.72
C SER A 210 29.05 -7.29 6.78
N ALA A 211 28.54 -6.09 6.53
CA ALA A 211 27.43 -5.48 7.26
C ALA A 211 26.08 -6.17 6.93
N PRO A 212 25.11 -6.24 7.86
CA PRO A 212 23.84 -6.95 7.64
C PRO A 212 22.89 -6.19 6.71
N ALA A 213 22.29 -6.91 5.76
CA ALA A 213 21.32 -6.39 4.80
C ALA A 213 19.96 -6.05 5.45
N PRO A 214 19.25 -4.99 4.99
CA PRO A 214 17.94 -4.63 5.50
C PRO A 214 16.85 -5.65 5.11
N ARG A 215 15.94 -5.90 6.05
CA ARG A 215 14.80 -6.81 5.90
C ARG A 215 13.82 -6.28 4.84
N ARG A 216 13.53 -7.10 3.82
CA ARG A 216 12.61 -6.79 2.72
C ARG A 216 11.17 -6.61 3.22
N GLY A 217 10.62 -5.41 3.02
CA GLY A 217 9.20 -5.12 3.20
C GLY A 217 8.34 -5.73 2.08
N LYS A 218 7.07 -5.99 2.39
CA LYS A 218 6.05 -6.52 1.47
C LYS A 218 5.74 -5.47 0.39
N PRO A 219 5.65 -5.85 -0.89
CA PRO A 219 5.47 -4.85 -1.93
C PRO A 219 3.96 -4.56 -2.13
N ARG A 220 3.57 -3.27 -2.18
CA ARG A 220 2.20 -2.79 -2.48
C ARG A 220 2.24 -1.67 -3.54
N GLY A 221 1.23 -1.59 -4.42
CA GLY A 221 1.09 -0.60 -5.52
C GLY A 221 0.46 -1.21 -6.79
N ALA A 222 0.15 -0.38 -7.80
CA ALA A 222 -0.53 -0.69 -9.10
C ALA A 222 -0.09 -1.99 -9.77
N ARG A 223 1.18 -2.33 -9.52
CA ARG A 223 1.90 -3.52 -9.95
C ARG A 223 1.40 -4.84 -9.32
N PHE A 224 0.44 -4.80 -8.37
CA PHE A 224 -0.11 -5.95 -7.67
C PHE A 224 -1.65 -6.05 -7.71
N ALA A 225 -2.33 -5.28 -8.57
CA ALA A 225 -3.77 -5.44 -8.78
C ALA A 225 -4.07 -6.85 -9.33
N GLY A 226 -4.39 -7.80 -8.45
CA GLY A 226 -4.48 -9.25 -8.76
C GLY A 226 -4.01 -10.15 -7.59
N LEU A 227 -3.14 -9.62 -6.72
CA LEU A 227 -2.57 -10.36 -5.60
C LEU A 227 -3.57 -10.42 -4.43
N GLU A 228 -4.13 -11.59 -4.16
CA GLU A 228 -4.58 -11.92 -2.80
C GLU A 228 -3.37 -12.51 -2.06
N VAL A 229 -3.06 -11.93 -0.89
CA VAL A 229 -1.97 -12.40 -0.03
C VAL A 229 -2.62 -13.10 1.17
N ASP A 230 -2.77 -14.40 1.09
CA ASP A 230 -2.92 -15.24 2.28
C ASP A 230 -1.53 -15.56 2.84
N ALA A 231 -1.42 -15.44 4.17
CA ALA A 231 -0.20 -15.63 4.92
C ALA A 231 -0.21 -17.03 5.55
N GLU A 232 0.70 -17.90 5.13
CA GLU A 232 1.04 -19.12 5.87
C GLU A 232 2.56 -19.25 6.01
N GLY A 233 3.01 -19.54 7.23
CA GLY A 233 4.39 -19.96 7.51
C GLY A 233 5.08 -19.37 8.74
N ALA A 234 4.48 -19.46 9.93
CA ALA A 234 5.23 -19.67 11.17
C ALA A 234 4.40 -20.61 12.06
N ALA A 235 5.00 -21.75 12.41
CA ALA A 235 4.32 -22.96 12.86
C ALA A 235 3.87 -22.98 14.33
N ASP A 236 2.92 -23.90 14.58
CA ASP A 236 2.55 -24.62 15.81
C ASP A 236 1.77 -23.91 16.93
N HIS A 237 0.43 -24.07 16.90
CA HIS A 237 -0.32 -24.76 17.97
C HIS A 237 -1.74 -25.09 17.47
N ALA A 238 -2.10 -26.37 17.39
CA ALA A 238 -3.44 -26.83 17.01
C ALA A 238 -4.42 -26.77 18.19
N PRO A 239 -5.68 -26.31 18.00
CA PRO A 239 -6.76 -26.65 18.91
C PRO A 239 -7.69 -27.71 18.32
N SER A 240 -7.96 -28.73 19.14
CA SER A 240 -8.96 -29.79 18.98
C SER A 240 -10.40 -29.20 18.91
N PRO A 241 -11.36 -29.82 18.20
CA PRO A 241 -12.68 -29.25 17.96
C PRO A 241 -13.59 -29.37 19.19
N LEU A 242 -14.24 -28.27 19.58
CA LEU A 242 -15.36 -28.29 20.53
C LEU A 242 -16.71 -28.29 19.80
N PRO A 243 -17.74 -28.96 20.36
CA PRO A 243 -18.99 -29.28 19.66
C PRO A 243 -20.00 -28.12 19.71
N GLY A 244 -20.83 -28.01 18.67
CA GLY A 244 -21.91 -27.02 18.57
C GLY A 244 -23.07 -27.27 19.56
N PRO A 245 -23.90 -26.24 19.81
CA PRO A 245 -25.00 -26.33 20.78
C PRO A 245 -26.22 -27.07 20.20
N PRO A 246 -26.94 -27.90 20.99
CA PRO A 246 -28.16 -28.56 20.54
C PRO A 246 -29.42 -27.70 20.76
N ALA A 247 -30.38 -27.84 19.84
CA ALA A 247 -31.74 -27.28 19.93
C ALA A 247 -32.68 -28.19 20.78
N PRO A 248 -33.81 -27.67 21.30
CA PRO A 248 -34.56 -28.33 22.38
C PRO A 248 -35.64 -29.29 21.89
N SER A 249 -35.84 -30.40 22.61
CA SER A 249 -37.09 -31.16 22.61
C SER A 249 -37.33 -31.85 23.95
N ARG A 250 -38.60 -32.22 24.16
CA ARG A 250 -39.33 -32.27 25.43
C ARG A 250 -39.18 -33.59 26.20
N SER A 251 -39.56 -33.51 27.49
CA SER A 251 -40.16 -34.55 28.34
C SER A 251 -39.22 -35.49 29.13
N GLY A 252 -39.45 -35.55 30.46
CA GLY A 252 -39.41 -36.82 31.19
C GLY A 252 -38.53 -36.89 32.45
N ALA A 253 -39.12 -36.47 33.58
CA ALA A 253 -39.05 -37.08 34.92
C ALA A 253 -37.72 -37.45 35.63
N SER A 254 -37.68 -36.97 36.88
CA SER A 254 -37.17 -37.58 38.12
C SER A 254 -35.74 -37.31 38.59
N ALA A 255 -35.68 -36.63 39.73
CA ALA A 255 -34.58 -36.47 40.69
C ALA A 255 -34.29 -37.82 41.44
N PRO A 256 -33.40 -37.94 42.47
CA PRO A 256 -32.71 -36.87 43.23
C PRO A 256 -31.30 -37.18 43.84
N ARG A 257 -30.80 -36.22 44.64
CA ARG A 257 -29.99 -36.31 45.89
C ARG A 257 -28.44 -36.26 45.87
N GLY A 258 -27.94 -35.33 46.72
CA GLY A 258 -26.80 -35.54 47.62
C GLY A 258 -25.62 -34.56 47.43
N ALA A 259 -25.69 -33.31 47.89
CA ALA A 259 -25.32 -32.83 49.23
C ALA A 259 -23.97 -33.35 49.75
N ARG A 260 -22.91 -32.50 49.81
CA ARG A 260 -22.06 -32.32 51.01
C ARG A 260 -21.00 -31.21 50.88
N PHE A 261 -21.15 -30.22 51.77
CA PHE A 261 -20.15 -29.46 52.56
C PHE A 261 -18.92 -28.83 51.89
N GLY A 262 -18.44 -27.65 52.27
CA GLY A 262 -18.74 -26.78 53.40
C GLY A 262 -17.79 -25.57 53.36
N GLY A 263 -18.24 -24.42 53.84
CA GLY A 263 -17.48 -23.17 53.86
C GLY A 263 -16.51 -23.06 55.05
N GLY A 264 -15.74 -21.98 55.04
CA GLY A 264 -14.93 -21.56 56.19
C GLY A 264 -14.07 -20.34 55.87
N ALA A 265 -14.44 -19.19 56.45
CA ALA A 265 -13.76 -17.90 56.37
C ALA A 265 -12.49 -17.83 57.25
N GLY A 266 -11.62 -16.86 56.95
CA GLY A 266 -10.53 -16.44 57.82
C GLY A 266 -9.92 -15.11 57.35
N GLU A 267 -10.37 -14.01 57.97
CA GLU A 267 -9.76 -12.68 57.86
C GLU A 267 -8.47 -12.60 58.70
N GLY A 268 -7.51 -11.79 58.23
CA GLY A 268 -6.27 -11.45 58.93
C GLY A 268 -5.56 -10.26 58.30
N ASN A 269 -5.88 -9.06 58.79
CA ASN A 269 -5.42 -7.74 58.40
C ASN A 269 -3.89 -7.51 58.61
N ARG A 270 -3.22 -6.81 57.66
CA ARG A 270 -2.39 -5.59 57.88
C ARG A 270 -1.66 -5.11 56.60
N GLU A 271 -2.09 -3.94 56.13
CA GLU A 271 -1.32 -2.70 55.86
C GLU A 271 0.10 -2.84 55.24
N GLY A 272 0.50 -2.19 54.15
CA GLY A 272 -0.08 -1.17 53.29
C GLY A 272 1.04 -0.50 52.47
N ARG A 273 0.85 -0.33 51.15
CA ARG A 273 1.38 0.78 50.32
C ARG A 273 1.00 0.61 48.84
N GLY A 274 0.35 1.63 48.27
CA GLY A 274 0.43 1.93 46.83
C GLY A 274 -0.68 1.43 45.91
N THR A 275 -1.95 1.53 46.30
CA THR A 275 -3.09 1.45 45.38
C THR A 275 -3.20 2.73 44.54
N ALA A 276 -2.43 2.82 43.47
CA ALA A 276 -2.68 3.73 42.36
C ALA A 276 -2.15 3.07 41.08
N GLY A 277 -3.02 2.37 40.35
CA GLY A 277 -2.66 1.84 39.02
C GLY A 277 -3.30 0.53 38.58
N ARG A 278 -4.23 -0.09 39.33
CA ARG A 278 -4.81 -1.40 38.93
C ARG A 278 -6.32 -1.57 39.07
N ASP A 279 -7.10 -0.48 39.15
CA ASP A 279 -8.57 -0.54 39.23
C ASP A 279 -9.30 0.29 38.14
N ARG A 280 -8.75 0.38 36.92
CA ARG A 280 -9.48 0.93 35.75
C ARG A 280 -9.51 0.02 34.52
N ALA A 281 -9.23 -1.26 34.69
CA ALA A 281 -9.35 -2.26 33.64
C ALA A 281 -10.16 -3.49 34.10
N ALA A 282 -11.12 -3.27 35.00
CA ALA A 282 -12.16 -4.24 35.28
C ALA A 282 -13.27 -4.06 34.24
N GLU A 283 -13.34 -5.01 33.30
CA GLU A 283 -14.48 -5.38 32.45
C GLU A 283 -15.65 -4.38 32.43
N ALA A 284 -15.53 -3.32 31.63
CA ALA A 284 -16.72 -2.62 31.17
C ALA A 284 -17.38 -3.54 30.13
N LEU A 285 -18.42 -4.27 30.53
CA LEU A 285 -19.41 -4.77 29.57
C LEU A 285 -19.73 -3.62 28.59
N PRO A 286 -19.86 -3.88 27.27
CA PRO A 286 -20.24 -2.84 26.33
C PRO A 286 -21.49 -2.15 26.87
N ASP A 287 -21.43 -0.84 27.05
CA ASP A 287 -22.58 -0.03 27.44
C ASP A 287 -23.78 -0.47 26.58
N PRO A 288 -24.84 -1.06 27.17
CA PRO A 288 -25.93 -1.61 26.39
C PRO A 288 -26.62 -0.52 25.55
N ALA A 289 -26.57 0.75 25.98
CA ALA A 289 -27.02 1.88 25.19
C ALA A 289 -26.10 2.16 23.99
N ALA A 290 -24.78 2.00 24.13
CA ALA A 290 -23.84 2.08 23.01
C ALA A 290 -24.10 0.97 21.99
N GLY A 291 -24.38 -0.26 22.44
CA GLY A 291 -24.74 -1.38 21.55
C GLY A 291 -26.01 -1.10 20.74
N GLN A 292 -27.05 -0.57 21.37
CA GLN A 292 -28.30 -0.19 20.70
C GLN A 292 -28.10 0.97 19.71
N ALA A 293 -27.33 1.99 20.08
CA ALA A 293 -27.01 3.12 19.20
C ALA A 293 -26.25 2.66 17.95
N VAL A 294 -25.23 1.81 18.13
CA VAL A 294 -24.47 1.19 17.02
C VAL A 294 -25.39 0.40 16.09
N ALA A 295 -26.24 -0.47 16.66
CA ALA A 295 -27.17 -1.28 15.86
C ALA A 295 -28.15 -0.41 15.07
N GLY A 296 -28.69 0.65 15.69
CA GLY A 296 -29.56 1.61 15.03
C GLY A 296 -28.89 2.37 13.88
N ALA A 297 -27.65 2.82 14.08
CA ALA A 297 -26.87 3.49 13.04
C ALA A 297 -26.58 2.57 11.85
N VAL A 298 -26.18 1.33 12.11
CA VAL A 298 -25.92 0.33 11.05
C VAL A 298 -27.19 -0.01 10.30
N ALA A 299 -28.32 -0.22 10.99
CA ALA A 299 -29.61 -0.46 10.33
C ALA A 299 -30.02 0.73 9.44
N ARG A 300 -29.79 1.96 9.89
CA ARG A 300 -30.03 3.19 9.10
C ARG A 300 -29.13 3.24 7.87
N LEU A 301 -27.84 2.92 8.01
CA LEU A 301 -26.89 2.88 6.90
C LEU A 301 -27.28 1.82 5.85
N VAL A 302 -27.57 0.59 6.27
CA VAL A 302 -28.02 -0.50 5.37
C VAL A 302 -29.25 -0.06 4.58
N ARG A 303 -30.26 0.52 5.25
CA ARG A 303 -31.47 1.02 4.59
C ARG A 303 -31.15 2.11 3.57
N LEU A 304 -30.37 3.13 3.96
CA LEU A 304 -30.02 4.23 3.06
C LEU A 304 -29.21 3.76 1.85
N ARG A 305 -28.32 2.77 2.02
CA ARG A 305 -27.55 2.16 0.92
C ARG A 305 -28.46 1.37 -0.02
N ALA A 306 -29.42 0.60 0.52
CA ALA A 306 -30.41 -0.12 -0.28
C ALA A 306 -31.33 0.82 -1.08
N GLU A 307 -31.65 1.99 -0.53
CA GLU A 307 -32.44 3.05 -1.19
C GLU A 307 -31.61 3.90 -2.17
N GLY A 308 -30.29 3.68 -2.30
CA GLY A 308 -29.41 4.48 -3.15
C GLY A 308 -29.15 5.92 -2.64
N ARG A 309 -29.49 6.22 -1.38
CA ARG A 309 -29.42 7.56 -0.78
C ARG A 309 -28.04 7.84 -0.18
N SER A 310 -27.04 7.93 -1.07
CA SER A 310 -25.64 7.95 -0.64
C SER A 310 -25.22 9.18 0.16
N GLY A 311 -25.79 10.35 -0.13
CA GLY A 311 -25.48 11.59 0.61
C GLY A 311 -25.98 11.57 2.05
N GLU A 312 -27.18 11.02 2.28
CA GLU A 312 -27.71 10.88 3.64
C GLU A 312 -26.97 9.82 4.45
N ALA A 313 -26.55 8.73 3.81
CA ALA A 313 -25.69 7.75 4.45
C ALA A 313 -24.34 8.36 4.84
N HIS A 314 -23.76 9.22 4.01
CA HIS A 314 -22.56 9.99 4.39
C HIS A 314 -22.84 10.90 5.60
N GLY A 315 -23.99 11.58 5.66
CA GLY A 315 -24.40 12.34 6.84
C GLY A 315 -24.44 11.50 8.13
N VAL A 316 -24.90 10.24 8.04
CA VAL A 316 -24.82 9.30 9.18
C VAL A 316 -23.38 8.98 9.56
N LEU A 317 -22.48 8.82 8.59
CA LEU A 317 -21.06 8.56 8.87
C LEU A 317 -20.38 9.76 9.56
N CYS A 318 -20.68 10.99 9.15
CA CYS A 318 -20.20 12.18 9.85
C CYS A 318 -20.76 12.25 11.28
N GLU A 319 -22.05 11.94 11.45
CA GLU A 319 -22.71 11.89 12.77
C GLU A 319 -22.03 10.87 13.71
N VAL A 320 -21.81 9.64 13.23
CA VAL A 320 -21.21 8.58 14.05
C VAL A 320 -19.70 8.76 14.25
N ALA A 321 -19.00 9.48 13.37
CA ALA A 321 -17.59 9.83 13.56
C ALA A 321 -17.40 10.74 14.80
N ALA A 322 -18.36 11.64 15.05
CA ALA A 322 -18.34 12.56 16.18
C ALA A 322 -18.79 11.93 17.51
N TRP A 323 -19.19 10.65 17.52
CA TRP A 323 -19.56 9.95 18.74
C TRP A 323 -18.37 9.73 19.68
N PRO A 324 -18.61 9.43 20.97
CA PRO A 324 -17.54 9.06 21.88
C PRO A 324 -16.67 7.93 21.32
N ALA A 325 -15.35 8.18 21.26
CA ALA A 325 -14.37 7.29 20.64
C ALA A 325 -14.44 5.81 21.06
N PRO A 326 -14.77 5.44 22.33
CA PRO A 326 -14.92 4.03 22.72
C PRO A 326 -15.98 3.25 21.93
N ARG A 327 -16.90 3.92 21.22
CA ARG A 327 -17.89 3.27 20.35
C ARG A 327 -17.32 2.85 19.00
N LEU A 328 -16.20 3.43 18.58
CA LEU A 328 -15.63 3.25 17.26
C LEU A 328 -15.23 1.78 16.96
N PRO A 329 -14.58 1.03 17.88
CA PRO A 329 -14.28 -0.39 17.65
C PRO A 329 -15.54 -1.26 17.51
N VAL A 330 -16.61 -0.94 18.24
CA VAL A 330 -17.90 -1.65 18.18
C VAL A 330 -18.62 -1.36 16.86
N LEU A 331 -18.65 -0.09 16.44
CA LEU A 331 -19.15 0.33 15.11
C LEU A 331 -18.45 -0.45 14.00
N ALA A 332 -17.13 -0.58 14.09
CA ALA A 332 -16.35 -1.28 13.09
C ALA A 332 -16.75 -2.75 12.95
N VAL A 333 -16.91 -3.48 14.06
CA VAL A 333 -17.38 -4.88 14.05
C VAL A 333 -18.78 -4.97 13.45
N ALA A 334 -19.67 -4.07 13.83
CA ALA A 334 -21.06 -4.07 13.33
C ALA A 334 -21.15 -3.74 11.82
N LEU A 335 -20.36 -2.79 11.33
CA LEU A 335 -20.27 -2.44 9.91
C LEU A 335 -19.72 -3.59 9.07
N TYR A 336 -18.66 -4.25 9.52
CA TYR A 336 -18.12 -5.42 8.81
C TYR A 336 -19.13 -6.58 8.75
N ARG A 337 -19.82 -6.87 9.85
CA ARG A 337 -20.88 -7.90 9.87
C ARG A 337 -22.04 -7.57 8.93
N ALA A 338 -22.33 -6.28 8.72
CA ALA A 338 -23.36 -5.83 7.80
C ALA A 338 -22.88 -5.70 6.34
N GLY A 339 -21.63 -6.07 6.02
CA GLY A 339 -21.07 -5.94 4.68
C GLY A 339 -20.70 -4.50 4.28
N LEU A 340 -20.63 -3.58 5.24
CA LEU A 340 -20.41 -2.14 5.02
C LEU A 340 -18.92 -1.75 5.20
N ALA A 341 -17.99 -2.54 4.66
CA ALA A 341 -16.55 -2.29 4.79
C ALA A 341 -16.10 -0.96 4.13
N ALA A 342 -16.77 -0.54 3.05
CA ALA A 342 -16.51 0.75 2.41
C ALA A 342 -16.93 1.93 3.31
N ASP A 343 -18.03 1.78 4.04
CA ASP A 343 -18.49 2.77 5.01
C ASP A 343 -17.55 2.87 6.21
N TRP A 344 -16.95 1.76 6.64
CA TRP A 344 -15.89 1.78 7.66
C TRP A 344 -14.67 2.60 7.21
N THR A 345 -14.24 2.45 5.96
CA THR A 345 -13.11 3.22 5.42
C THR A 345 -13.44 4.72 5.35
N THR A 346 -14.67 5.06 4.97
CA THR A 346 -15.18 6.44 4.96
C THR A 346 -15.26 6.98 6.39
N LEU A 347 -15.73 6.18 7.35
CA LEU A 347 -15.81 6.58 8.75
C LEU A 347 -14.43 6.89 9.34
N LEU A 348 -13.39 6.12 9.02
CA LEU A 348 -12.02 6.42 9.44
C LEU A 348 -11.50 7.73 8.84
N TRP A 349 -11.88 8.03 7.59
CA TRP A 349 -11.55 9.32 6.97
C TRP A 349 -12.22 10.49 7.70
N GLU A 350 -13.50 10.36 8.03
CA GLU A 350 -14.21 11.37 8.82
C GLU A 350 -13.60 11.50 10.23
N ALA A 351 -13.27 10.39 10.88
CA ALA A 351 -12.60 10.38 12.18
C ALA A 351 -11.21 11.05 12.12
N SER A 352 -10.49 10.94 10.99
CA SER A 352 -9.20 11.60 10.77
C SER A 352 -9.32 13.13 10.71
N SER A 353 -10.51 13.63 10.37
CA SER A 353 -10.83 15.05 10.24
C SER A 353 -11.36 15.68 11.54
N LEU A 354 -11.51 14.90 12.61
CA LEU A 354 -11.90 15.41 13.93
C LEU A 354 -10.85 16.40 14.49
N PRO A 355 -11.22 17.32 15.39
CA PRO A 355 -10.26 18.12 16.15
C PRO A 355 -9.19 17.26 16.84
N PRO A 356 -7.99 17.79 17.16
CA PRO A 356 -6.85 16.98 17.59
C PRO A 356 -7.15 16.02 18.74
N ALA A 357 -7.90 16.48 19.75
CA ALA A 357 -8.33 15.66 20.87
C ALA A 357 -9.27 14.51 20.46
N GLY A 358 -10.22 14.75 19.56
CA GLY A 358 -11.14 13.72 19.05
C GLY A 358 -10.43 12.68 18.20
N PHE A 359 -9.50 13.13 17.36
CA PHE A 359 -8.64 12.26 16.56
C PHE A 359 -7.74 11.37 17.44
N ALA A 360 -7.07 11.94 18.45
CA ALA A 360 -6.25 11.19 19.40
C ALA A 360 -7.09 10.18 20.19
N ALA A 361 -8.29 10.56 20.64
CA ALA A 361 -9.20 9.64 21.32
C ALA A 361 -9.67 8.49 20.42
N ALA A 362 -9.93 8.75 19.13
CA ALA A 362 -10.29 7.71 18.16
C ALA A 362 -9.14 6.72 17.94
N ALA A 363 -7.90 7.21 17.82
CA ALA A 363 -6.71 6.37 17.71
C ALA A 363 -6.48 5.54 18.99
N ASP A 364 -6.60 6.14 20.17
CA ASP A 364 -6.52 5.44 21.46
C ASP A 364 -7.58 4.33 21.56
N ALA A 365 -8.84 4.62 21.22
CA ALA A 365 -9.90 3.62 21.27
C ALA A 365 -9.65 2.42 20.34
N LEU A 366 -9.10 2.65 19.16
CA LEU A 366 -8.71 1.57 18.23
C LEU A 366 -7.50 0.79 18.76
N ALA A 367 -6.47 1.46 19.25
CA ALA A 367 -5.30 0.82 19.85
C ALA A 367 -5.68 -0.02 21.08
N ALA A 368 -6.50 0.52 21.97
CA ALA A 368 -7.03 -0.16 23.15
C ALA A 368 -7.82 -1.43 22.80
N ALA A 369 -8.54 -1.41 21.68
CA ALA A 369 -9.30 -2.55 21.17
C ALA A 369 -8.45 -3.54 20.34
N GLY A 370 -7.13 -3.36 20.26
CA GLY A 370 -6.23 -4.24 19.47
C GLY A 370 -6.38 -4.07 17.96
N ARG A 371 -7.02 -3.01 17.49
CA ARG A 371 -7.27 -2.71 16.08
C ARG A 371 -6.09 -1.93 15.46
N GLU A 372 -4.89 -2.50 15.57
CA GLU A 372 -3.64 -1.81 15.21
C GLU A 372 -3.59 -1.38 13.74
N ALA A 373 -4.14 -2.18 12.82
CA ALA A 373 -4.18 -1.86 11.40
C ALA A 373 -5.03 -0.60 11.11
N ASP A 374 -6.19 -0.49 11.75
CA ASP A 374 -7.09 0.66 11.62
C ASP A 374 -6.54 1.89 12.32
N CYS A 375 -5.98 1.71 13.53
CA CYS A 375 -5.29 2.78 14.25
C CYS A 375 -4.15 3.35 13.40
N GLY A 376 -3.28 2.50 12.86
CA GLY A 376 -2.20 2.93 11.98
C GLY A 376 -2.69 3.59 10.69
N LEU A 377 -3.84 3.18 10.14
CA LEU A 377 -4.45 3.84 8.98
C LEU A 377 -4.93 5.25 9.33
N LEU A 378 -5.66 5.39 10.44
CA LEU A 378 -6.14 6.67 10.97
C LEU A 378 -4.97 7.64 11.20
N LEU A 379 -3.92 7.18 11.88
CA LEU A 379 -2.72 7.99 12.17
C LEU A 379 -2.04 8.49 10.89
N ARG A 380 -1.91 7.64 9.87
CA ARG A 380 -1.33 8.03 8.57
C ARG A 380 -2.21 9.02 7.79
N GLN A 381 -3.53 9.01 7.97
CA GLN A 381 -4.42 9.99 7.35
C GLN A 381 -4.31 11.36 8.04
N GLY A 382 -4.12 11.38 9.36
CA GLY A 382 -4.00 12.61 10.15
C GLY A 382 -2.79 13.51 9.83
N VAL A 383 -1.77 13.02 9.10
CA VAL A 383 -0.58 13.81 8.75
C VAL A 383 -0.84 14.92 7.73
N ALA A 384 -2.01 14.90 7.05
CA ALA A 384 -2.44 15.95 6.13
C ALA A 384 -2.78 17.26 6.86
N ARG A 385 -2.99 17.21 8.18
CA ARG A 385 -3.32 18.35 9.02
C ARG A 385 -2.14 19.33 9.16
N PRO A 386 -2.39 20.59 9.55
CA PRO A 386 -1.35 21.55 9.89
C PRO A 386 -0.41 21.02 10.97
N ALA A 387 0.87 21.42 10.93
CA ALA A 387 1.90 20.98 11.87
C ALA A 387 1.51 21.17 13.35
N ALA A 388 0.86 22.29 13.68
CA ALA A 388 0.37 22.57 15.03
C ALA A 388 -0.72 21.58 15.50
N GLU A 389 -1.66 21.22 14.62
CA GLU A 389 -2.70 20.24 14.97
C GLU A 389 -2.12 18.82 15.14
N VAL A 390 -1.08 18.47 14.39
CA VAL A 390 -0.38 17.19 14.56
C VAL A 390 0.41 17.19 15.87
N ALA A 391 1.02 18.31 16.27
CA ALA A 391 1.66 18.46 17.57
C ALA A 391 0.66 18.26 18.72
N GLU A 392 -0.50 18.93 18.67
CA GLU A 392 -1.56 18.78 19.66
C GLU A 392 -2.09 17.33 19.75
N ALA A 393 -2.25 16.67 18.60
CA ALA A 393 -2.68 15.27 18.56
C ALA A 393 -1.62 14.32 19.16
N ALA A 394 -0.34 14.55 18.87
CA ALA A 394 0.76 13.76 19.42
C ALA A 394 0.89 13.96 20.94
N ASP A 395 0.74 15.19 21.43
CA ASP A 395 0.73 15.49 22.87
C ASP A 395 -0.49 14.85 23.56
N ALA A 396 -1.66 14.85 22.93
CA ALA A 396 -2.85 14.18 23.45
C ALA A 396 -2.68 12.66 23.56
N LEU A 397 -2.02 12.04 22.57
CA LEU A 397 -1.68 10.61 22.60
C LEU A 397 -0.65 10.30 23.70
N ASP A 398 0.43 11.07 23.80
CA ASP A 398 1.45 10.91 24.85
C ASP A 398 0.85 11.11 26.25
N GLY A 399 -0.01 12.11 26.43
CA GLY A 399 -0.74 12.36 27.66
C GLY A 399 -1.70 11.24 28.05
N ALA A 400 -2.19 10.46 27.08
CA ALA A 400 -3.00 9.25 27.29
C ALA A 400 -2.14 7.97 27.51
N GLY A 401 -0.81 8.09 27.55
CA GLY A 401 0.10 6.95 27.69
C GLY A 401 0.27 6.13 26.40
N ARG A 402 -0.12 6.69 25.26
CA ARG A 402 -0.02 6.08 23.92
C ARG A 402 1.22 6.56 23.17
N GLU A 403 2.38 6.41 23.82
CA GLU A 403 3.66 6.88 23.29
C GLU A 403 4.01 6.23 21.95
N ARG A 404 3.67 4.94 21.78
CA ARG A 404 3.88 4.23 20.51
C ARG A 404 3.07 4.86 19.38
N GLU A 405 1.79 5.10 19.60
CA GLU A 405 0.89 5.71 18.62
C GLU A 405 1.29 7.16 18.31
N ALA A 406 1.76 7.92 19.32
CA ALA A 406 2.34 9.25 19.11
C ALA A 406 3.59 9.17 18.21
N ARG A 407 4.50 8.23 18.45
CA ARG A 407 5.68 8.00 17.57
C ARG A 407 5.28 7.55 16.17
N ASP A 408 4.27 6.71 16.03
CA ASP A 408 3.76 6.29 14.72
C ASP A 408 3.20 7.47 13.91
N LEU A 409 2.48 8.40 14.56
CA LEU A 409 2.00 9.64 13.95
C LEU A 409 3.15 10.54 13.50
N LEU A 410 4.11 10.78 14.40
CA LEU A 410 5.27 11.64 14.12
C LEU A 410 6.17 11.04 13.03
N GLY A 411 6.40 9.73 13.07
CA GLY A 411 7.16 9.02 12.04
C GLY A 411 6.43 9.04 10.70
N ALA A 412 5.10 8.93 10.68
CA ALA A 412 4.32 9.12 9.46
C ALA A 412 4.44 10.55 8.91
N PHE A 413 4.40 11.56 9.78
CA PHE A 413 4.56 12.97 9.40
C PHE A 413 5.95 13.23 8.80
N VAL A 414 7.03 12.79 9.46
CA VAL A 414 8.42 12.94 8.99
C VAL A 414 8.65 12.27 7.62
N ARG A 415 7.97 11.17 7.32
CA ARG A 415 8.10 10.49 6.01
C ARG A 415 7.56 11.30 4.85
N VAL A 416 6.52 12.11 5.07
CA VAL A 416 5.75 12.77 3.99
C VAL A 416 5.90 14.29 3.96
N ARG A 417 6.32 14.91 5.07
CA ARG A 417 6.50 16.35 5.20
C ARG A 417 7.97 16.75 5.06
N THR A 418 8.18 18.04 4.82
CA THR A 418 9.53 18.60 4.76
C THR A 418 10.17 18.66 6.16
N PRO A 419 11.51 18.62 6.26
CA PRO A 419 12.20 18.80 7.54
C PRO A 419 11.84 20.12 8.24
N ARG A 420 11.56 21.17 7.45
CA ARG A 420 11.09 22.46 7.96
C ARG A 420 9.72 22.35 8.66
N GLU A 421 8.73 21.74 8.01
CA GLU A 421 7.41 21.54 8.63
C GLU A 421 7.50 20.66 9.89
N ALA A 422 8.43 19.68 9.93
CA ALA A 422 8.69 18.88 11.12
C ALA A 422 9.35 19.70 12.25
N ALA A 423 10.22 20.64 11.93
CA ALA A 423 10.76 21.59 12.91
C ALA A 423 9.68 22.56 13.42
N GLU A 424 8.78 23.03 12.55
CA GLU A 424 7.62 23.86 12.92
C GLU A 424 6.68 23.10 13.87
N LEU A 425 6.43 21.81 13.63
CA LEU A 425 5.68 20.92 14.52
C LEU A 425 6.31 20.85 15.91
N ALA A 426 7.63 20.70 16.00
CA ALA A 426 8.33 20.66 17.28
C ALA A 426 8.20 21.97 18.07
N GLY A 427 8.18 23.11 17.37
CA GLY A 427 7.99 24.43 18.00
C GLY A 427 6.56 24.69 18.48
N ALA A 428 5.57 24.00 17.92
CA ALA A 428 4.16 24.13 18.31
C ALA A 428 3.75 23.22 19.48
N GLY A 429 4.53 22.18 19.78
CA GLY A 429 4.18 21.18 20.79
C GLY A 429 4.80 21.38 22.17
N GLY A 430 4.42 20.51 23.10
CA GLY A 430 4.93 20.47 24.47
C GLY A 430 6.40 20.02 24.57
N THR A 431 6.99 20.18 25.75
CA THR A 431 8.40 19.86 26.03
C THR A 431 8.77 18.38 25.81
N ARG A 432 7.79 17.46 25.84
CA ARG A 432 7.99 16.03 25.58
C ARG A 432 7.97 15.67 24.10
N LEU A 433 7.48 16.54 23.23
CA LEU A 433 7.29 16.24 21.81
C LEU A 433 8.60 16.15 21.04
N LEU A 434 9.56 17.03 21.34
CA LEU A 434 10.84 17.08 20.64
C LEU A 434 11.63 15.75 20.75
N PRO A 435 11.82 15.16 21.96
CA PRO A 435 12.43 13.82 22.08
C PRO A 435 11.68 12.73 21.31
N LEU A 436 10.35 12.74 21.30
CA LEU A 436 9.53 11.76 20.58
C LEU A 436 9.69 11.91 19.06
N LEU A 437 9.74 13.15 18.57
CA LEU A 437 9.93 13.44 17.16
C LEU A 437 11.33 13.03 16.67
N LEU A 438 12.38 13.28 17.46
CA LEU A 438 13.75 12.83 17.13
C LEU A 438 13.83 11.30 17.12
N ALA A 439 13.22 10.62 18.10
CA ALA A 439 13.16 9.16 18.14
C ALA A 439 12.41 8.61 16.91
N ALA A 440 11.26 9.20 16.56
CA ALA A 440 10.49 8.80 15.39
C ALA A 440 11.27 9.04 14.07
N ALA A 441 11.99 10.17 13.94
CA ALA A 441 12.82 10.44 12.78
C ALA A 441 13.95 9.42 12.62
N ARG A 442 14.60 9.04 13.73
CA ARG A 442 15.63 7.99 13.76
C ARG A 442 15.09 6.62 13.33
N GLU A 443 13.87 6.28 13.77
CA GLU A 443 13.19 5.05 13.36
C GLU A 443 12.83 5.05 11.87
N VAL A 444 12.67 6.23 11.24
CA VAL A 444 12.48 6.35 9.79
C VAL A 444 13.80 6.16 9.05
N SER A 445 14.82 6.98 9.33
CA SER A 445 16.20 6.80 8.85
C SER A 445 17.17 7.78 9.53
N ALA A 446 18.46 7.43 9.55
CA ALA A 446 19.51 8.34 10.03
C ALA A 446 19.57 9.66 9.23
N GLU A 447 19.28 9.62 7.93
CA GLU A 447 19.21 10.80 7.07
C GLU A 447 18.07 11.74 7.50
N ARG A 448 16.88 11.20 7.78
CA ARG A 448 15.73 11.98 8.25
C ARG A 448 15.97 12.59 9.63
N GLU A 449 16.64 11.87 10.52
CA GLU A 449 17.07 12.42 11.80
C GLU A 449 18.03 13.61 11.61
N TRP A 450 19.03 13.46 10.74
CA TRP A 450 20.00 14.53 10.47
C TRP A 450 19.34 15.77 9.84
N ASP A 451 18.48 15.58 8.84
CA ASP A 451 17.73 16.65 8.19
C ASP A 451 16.86 17.42 9.19
N LEU A 452 16.16 16.69 10.08
CA LEU A 452 15.33 17.28 11.13
C LEU A 452 16.19 18.08 12.11
N VAL A 453 17.29 17.51 12.59
CA VAL A 453 18.24 18.18 13.49
C VAL A 453 18.77 19.47 12.85
N HIS A 454 19.10 19.43 11.56
CA HIS A 454 19.52 20.62 10.83
C HIS A 454 18.41 21.67 10.77
N ALA A 455 17.18 21.28 10.39
CA ALA A 455 16.04 22.18 10.31
C ALA A 455 15.69 22.83 11.67
N LEU A 456 15.76 22.06 12.76
CA LEU A 456 15.54 22.55 14.12
C LEU A 456 16.58 23.61 14.53
N ARG A 457 17.87 23.41 14.19
CA ARG A 457 18.93 24.40 14.43
C ARG A 457 18.70 25.68 13.63
N VAL A 458 18.29 25.55 12.37
CA VAL A 458 17.93 26.70 11.51
C VAL A 458 16.73 27.46 12.08
N ALA A 459 15.76 26.74 12.65
CA ALA A 459 14.59 27.32 13.30
C ALA A 459 14.87 27.88 14.72
N GLY A 460 16.08 27.71 15.26
CA GLY A 460 16.46 28.20 16.59
C GLY A 460 15.83 27.43 17.75
N VAL A 461 15.36 26.19 17.52
CA VAL A 461 14.78 25.36 18.58
C VAL A 461 15.90 24.89 19.52
N THR A 462 15.80 25.23 20.80
CA THR A 462 16.80 24.86 21.83
C THR A 462 16.67 23.39 22.24
N GLY A 463 17.81 22.70 22.42
CA GLY A 463 17.84 21.31 22.92
C GLY A 463 18.07 20.24 21.84
N VAL A 464 18.74 20.60 20.73
CA VAL A 464 18.94 19.77 19.51
C VAL A 464 20.41 19.67 19.09
#